data_AF-A0A257Q7T1-F1
#
_entry.id   AF-A0A257Q7T1-F1
#
_cell.length_a   1.000
_cell.length_b   1.000
_cell.length_c   1.000
_cell.angle_alpha   90.00
_cell.angle_beta   90.00
_cell.angle_gamma   90.00
#
_symmetry.space_group_name_H-M   'P 1'
#
loop_
_entity.id
_entity.type
_entity.pdbx_description
1 polymer ?
#
loop_
_entity_poly.entity_id
_entity_poly.type
_entity_poly.pdbx_seq_one_letter_code
_entity_poly.pdbx_strand_id
1 'polypeptide(L)'
;MTKTDAFWRVKSLVEMTKAEWESLCDGCGRCCLHKLRDEDTDEISFTNVACRLLELGTGRCSDYANRRKRVPDCVQLTPAKLKTVDWLPPSCAYRLLGEGKDLFDWHPLISGDPESVKAAGISVAGRALSERDAGPLEHHLVEWPGELPKRKRVRAA
;
A
#
# COMPACT_ATOMS: atom_id res chain seq x y z
N MET A 1 -10.68 -16.89 27.64
CA MET A 1 -10.32 -17.19 26.25
C MET A 1 -8.99 -16.53 25.98
N THR A 2 -7.92 -17.31 25.91
CA THR A 2 -6.57 -16.81 25.57
C THR A 2 -6.66 -16.13 24.22
N LYS A 3 -6.56 -14.80 24.21
CA LYS A 3 -6.44 -14.02 22.99
C LYS A 3 -5.11 -14.44 22.38
N THR A 4 -5.12 -15.36 21.43
CA THR A 4 -3.91 -15.68 20.67
C THR A 4 -3.42 -14.37 20.08
N ASP A 5 -2.29 -13.88 20.56
CA ASP A 5 -1.76 -12.62 20.07
C ASP A 5 -1.55 -12.74 18.56
N ALA A 6 -1.97 -11.70 17.86
CA ALA A 6 -1.86 -11.62 16.42
C ALA A 6 -0.41 -11.84 15.98
N PHE A 7 -0.17 -12.66 14.95
CA PHE A 7 1.18 -13.05 14.54
C PHE A 7 2.09 -11.84 14.25
N TRP A 8 1.53 -10.76 13.71
CA TRP A 8 2.27 -9.53 13.38
C TRP A 8 2.70 -8.71 14.60
N ARG A 9 2.16 -9.01 15.79
CA ARG A 9 2.58 -8.39 17.06
C ARG A 9 3.67 -9.18 17.76
N VAL A 10 3.78 -10.48 17.48
CA VAL A 10 4.69 -11.39 18.19
C VAL A 10 5.89 -11.82 17.37
N LYS A 11 5.76 -11.88 16.03
CA LYS A 11 6.84 -12.22 15.12
C LYS A 11 7.46 -10.95 14.56
N SER A 12 8.79 -10.92 14.48
CA SER A 12 9.48 -9.96 13.63
C SER A 12 9.20 -10.23 12.15
N LEU A 13 9.40 -9.21 11.30
CA LEU A 13 9.18 -9.32 9.85
C LEU A 13 10.00 -10.43 9.18
N VAL A 14 11.16 -10.79 9.74
CA VAL A 14 12.04 -11.85 9.19
C VAL A 14 11.62 -13.25 9.62
N GLU A 15 10.82 -13.38 10.69
CA GLU A 15 10.30 -14.65 11.20
C GLU A 15 8.97 -15.05 10.54
N MET A 16 8.36 -14.12 9.79
CA MET A 16 7.11 -14.37 9.08
C MET A 16 7.30 -15.38 7.95
N THR A 17 6.40 -16.35 7.89
CA THR A 17 6.28 -17.19 6.70
C THR A 17 5.87 -16.35 5.49
N LYS A 18 6.08 -16.88 4.29
CA LYS A 18 5.64 -16.19 3.06
C LYS A 18 4.13 -15.87 3.08
N ALA A 19 3.30 -16.79 3.60
CA ALA A 19 1.86 -16.56 3.68
C ALA A 19 1.51 -15.41 4.65
N GLU A 20 2.14 -15.39 5.83
CA GLU A 20 1.97 -14.31 6.81
C GLU A 20 2.43 -12.97 6.23
N TRP A 21 3.60 -12.94 5.58
CA TRP A 21 4.13 -11.74 4.93
C TRP A 21 3.20 -11.20 3.84
N GLU A 22 2.69 -12.06 2.96
CA GLU A 22 1.78 -11.61 1.89
C GLU A 22 0.43 -11.16 2.45
N SER A 23 -0.02 -11.73 3.59
CA SER A 23 -1.26 -11.32 4.25
C SER A 23 -1.22 -9.93 4.89
N LEU A 24 -0.02 -9.35 5.06
CA LEU A 24 0.14 -7.96 5.51
C LEU A 24 -0.33 -6.95 4.45
N CYS A 25 -0.37 -7.32 3.17
CA CYS A 25 -0.84 -6.40 2.15
C CYS A 25 -2.34 -6.13 2.32
N ASP A 26 -2.71 -4.88 2.59
CA ASP A 26 -4.10 -4.44 2.68
C ASP A 26 -4.81 -4.36 1.32
N GLY A 27 -4.09 -4.47 0.21
CA GLY A 27 -4.65 -4.33 -1.13
C GLY A 27 -5.11 -2.90 -1.46
N CYS A 28 -4.51 -1.88 -0.83
CA CYS A 28 -4.85 -0.48 -1.11
C CYS A 28 -4.44 -0.03 -2.51
N GLY A 29 -3.44 -0.65 -3.13
CA GLY A 29 -2.95 -0.32 -4.48
C GLY A 29 -2.02 0.92 -4.56
N ARG A 30 -1.75 1.61 -3.44
CA ARG A 30 -0.89 2.82 -3.43
C ARG A 30 0.57 2.53 -3.83
N CYS A 31 1.07 1.33 -3.54
CA CYS A 31 2.40 0.92 -4.00
C CYS A 31 2.48 0.78 -5.53
N CYS A 32 1.36 0.57 -6.22
CA CYS A 32 1.28 0.42 -7.68
C CYS A 32 1.19 1.74 -8.45
N LEU A 33 1.07 2.88 -7.76
CA LEU A 33 1.13 4.20 -8.38
C LEU A 33 2.57 4.54 -8.79
N HIS A 34 2.74 5.30 -9.86
CA HIS A 34 4.04 5.88 -10.21
C HIS A 34 4.44 6.95 -9.20
N LYS A 35 5.74 7.00 -8.91
CA LYS A 35 6.36 8.05 -8.09
C LYS A 35 7.41 8.71 -8.94
N LEU A 36 7.47 10.03 -8.84
CA LEU A 36 8.56 10.82 -9.40
C LEU A 36 9.53 11.12 -8.29
N ARG A 37 10.82 11.04 -8.59
CA ARG A 37 11.90 11.42 -7.67
C ARG A 37 12.64 12.57 -8.31
N ASP A 38 12.76 13.65 -7.56
CA ASP A 38 13.53 14.81 -7.99
C ASP A 38 15.03 14.48 -7.96
N GLU A 39 15.74 14.82 -9.04
CA GLU A 39 17.15 14.42 -9.22
C GLU A 39 18.11 15.22 -8.33
N ASP A 40 17.72 16.42 -7.90
CA ASP A 40 18.57 17.33 -7.11
C ASP A 40 18.31 17.19 -5.60
N THR A 41 17.05 17.00 -5.21
CA THR A 41 16.60 17.00 -3.80
C THR A 41 16.29 15.62 -3.25
N ASP A 42 16.21 14.61 -4.12
CA ASP A 42 15.77 13.25 -3.78
C ASP A 42 14.30 13.18 -3.25
N GLU A 43 13.54 14.27 -3.41
CA GLU A 43 12.15 14.34 -2.95
C GLU A 43 11.24 13.43 -3.79
N ILE A 44 10.33 12.72 -3.10
CA ILE A 44 9.37 11.83 -3.73
C ILE A 44 8.02 12.53 -3.90
N SER A 45 7.62 12.69 -5.16
CA SER A 45 6.29 13.14 -5.53
C SER A 45 5.40 11.95 -5.92
N PHE A 46 4.18 11.90 -5.36
CA PHE A 46 3.20 10.88 -5.68
C PHE A 46 2.32 11.28 -6.87
N THR A 47 1.93 10.29 -7.68
CA THR A 47 0.96 10.48 -8.78
C THR A 47 -0.31 9.66 -8.55
N ASN A 48 -1.40 9.99 -9.25
CA ASN A 48 -2.56 9.11 -9.35
C ASN A 48 -2.47 8.14 -10.56
N VAL A 49 -1.30 8.00 -11.19
CA VAL A 49 -1.09 7.12 -12.33
C VAL A 49 -0.67 5.74 -11.83
N ALA A 50 -1.43 4.71 -12.19
CA ALA A 50 -1.20 3.33 -11.81
C ALA A 50 -0.51 2.54 -12.90
N CYS A 51 0.30 1.55 -12.49
CA CYS A 51 0.91 0.61 -13.43
C CYS A 51 -0.15 -0.16 -14.22
N ARG A 52 0.22 -0.65 -15.41
CA ARG A 52 -0.66 -1.41 -16.32
C ARG A 52 -1.30 -2.69 -15.76
N LEU A 53 -0.85 -3.17 -14.60
CA LEU A 53 -1.41 -4.38 -13.96
C LEU A 53 -2.38 -4.06 -12.83
N LEU A 54 -2.59 -2.79 -12.49
CA LEU A 54 -3.53 -2.43 -11.43
C LEU A 54 -4.95 -2.39 -11.99
N GLU A 55 -5.84 -3.18 -11.41
CA GLU A 55 -7.27 -3.10 -11.69
C GLU A 55 -7.86 -1.89 -10.96
N LEU A 56 -8.11 -0.80 -11.71
CA LEU A 56 -8.53 0.49 -11.16
C LEU A 56 -9.84 0.45 -10.37
N GLY A 57 -10.73 -0.51 -10.66
CA GLY A 57 -11.99 -0.68 -9.93
C GLY A 57 -11.81 -1.36 -8.55
N THR A 58 -10.78 -2.19 -8.38
CA THR A 58 -10.58 -2.96 -7.15
C THR A 58 -9.37 -2.51 -6.34
N GLY A 59 -8.41 -1.82 -6.96
CA GLY A 59 -7.12 -1.48 -6.36
C GLY A 59 -6.17 -2.67 -6.24
N ARG A 60 -6.48 -3.81 -6.88
CA ARG A 60 -5.66 -5.04 -6.81
C ARG A 60 -4.88 -5.25 -8.10
N CYS A 61 -3.72 -5.88 -7.98
CA CYS A 61 -2.93 -6.29 -9.14
C CYS A 61 -3.60 -7.49 -9.82
N SER A 62 -3.83 -7.42 -11.13
CA SER A 62 -4.42 -8.50 -11.93
C SER A 62 -3.51 -9.72 -12.09
N ASP A 63 -2.20 -9.55 -11.91
CA ASP A 63 -1.21 -10.62 -12.06
C ASP A 63 -0.10 -10.49 -11.03
N TYR A 64 -0.49 -10.51 -9.75
CA TYR A 64 0.44 -10.32 -8.64
C TYR A 64 1.59 -11.34 -8.66
N ALA A 65 1.33 -12.60 -9.01
CA ALA A 65 2.35 -13.65 -9.03
C ALA A 65 3.45 -13.41 -10.08
N ASN A 66 3.10 -12.89 -11.25
CA ASN A 66 4.06 -12.65 -12.35
C ASN A 66 4.43 -11.16 -12.54
N ARG A 67 4.00 -10.29 -11.63
CA ARG A 67 4.12 -8.83 -11.76
C ARG A 67 5.51 -8.33 -12.15
N ARG A 68 6.59 -8.88 -11.59
CA ARG A 68 7.97 -8.48 -11.93
C ARG A 68 8.41 -8.86 -13.34
N LYS A 69 7.88 -9.95 -13.88
CA LYS A 69 8.14 -10.35 -15.28
C LYS A 69 7.45 -9.40 -16.25
N ARG A 70 6.32 -8.83 -15.83
CA ARG A 70 5.47 -7.98 -16.65
C ARG A 70 5.67 -6.48 -16.39
N VAL A 71 6.22 -6.08 -15.26
CA VAL A 71 6.49 -4.68 -14.90
C VAL A 71 7.85 -4.69 -14.20
N PRO A 72 8.96 -4.44 -14.94
CA PRO A 72 10.31 -4.50 -14.40
C PRO A 72 10.52 -3.61 -13.17
N ASP A 73 9.86 -2.45 -13.14
CA ASP A 73 9.95 -1.49 -12.03
C ASP A 73 9.12 -1.89 -10.80
N CYS A 74 8.36 -2.99 -10.89
CA CYS A 74 7.58 -3.47 -9.76
C CYS A 74 8.50 -4.05 -8.68
N VAL A 75 8.58 -3.36 -7.55
CA VAL A 75 9.41 -3.79 -6.42
C VAL A 75 8.71 -4.89 -5.63
N GLN A 76 9.38 -6.04 -5.47
CA GLN A 76 8.99 -7.00 -4.45
C GLN A 76 9.47 -6.51 -3.08
N LEU A 77 8.53 -6.19 -2.20
CA LEU A 77 8.84 -5.84 -0.82
C LEU A 77 9.34 -7.09 -0.08
N THR A 78 10.48 -6.95 0.58
CA THR A 78 11.08 -7.94 1.48
C THR A 78 11.52 -7.21 2.76
N PRO A 79 11.71 -7.89 3.89
CA PRO A 79 12.21 -7.25 5.11
C PRO A 79 13.53 -6.49 4.89
N ALA A 80 14.41 -7.00 4.04
CA ALA A 80 15.65 -6.32 3.67
C ALA A 80 15.40 -5.05 2.86
N LYS A 81 14.49 -5.10 1.87
CA LYS A 81 14.13 -3.94 1.03
C LYS A 81 13.42 -2.85 1.84
N LEU A 82 12.63 -3.21 2.85
CA LEU A 82 11.95 -2.23 3.71
C LEU A 82 12.90 -1.28 4.43
N LYS A 83 14.14 -1.71 4.70
CA LYS A 83 15.16 -0.87 5.34
C LYS A 83 15.68 0.25 4.44
N THR A 84 15.43 0.17 3.13
CA THR A 84 16.01 1.08 2.12
C THR A 84 14.97 1.80 1.28
N VAL A 85 13.67 1.51 1.46
CA VAL A 85 12.60 2.19 0.70
C VAL A 85 12.01 3.31 1.54
N ASP A 86 11.74 4.43 0.87
CA ASP A 86 11.28 5.70 1.42
C ASP A 86 9.96 6.17 0.77
N TRP A 87 9.57 5.56 -0.35
CA TRP A 87 8.36 5.88 -1.13
C TRP A 87 7.08 5.17 -0.67
N LEU A 88 7.13 4.36 0.40
CA LEU A 88 5.94 3.66 0.89
C LEU A 88 4.99 4.63 1.61
N PRO A 89 3.67 4.56 1.33
CA PRO A 89 2.70 5.43 1.97
C PRO A 89 2.68 5.20 3.49
N PRO A 90 2.33 6.21 4.30
CA PRO A 90 2.37 6.11 5.77
C PRO A 90 1.39 5.06 6.33
N SER A 91 0.37 4.67 5.56
CA SER A 91 -0.58 3.62 5.94
C SER A 91 -0.11 2.20 5.59
N CYS A 92 1.01 2.04 4.88
CA CYS A 92 1.46 0.73 4.41
C CYS A 92 1.76 -0.19 5.60
N ALA A 93 1.07 -1.33 5.68
CA ALA A 93 1.26 -2.32 6.75
C ALA A 93 2.73 -2.75 6.92
N TYR A 94 3.44 -3.00 5.81
CA TYR A 94 4.86 -3.34 5.83
C TYR A 94 5.72 -2.27 6.49
N ARG A 95 5.44 -1.00 6.18
CA ARG A 95 6.15 0.16 6.76
C ARG A 95 5.83 0.29 8.25
N LEU A 96 4.54 0.28 8.60
CA LEU A 96 4.09 0.41 10.00
C LEU A 96 4.76 -0.62 10.89
N LEU A 97 4.69 -1.90 10.53
CA LEU A 97 5.29 -2.98 11.31
C LEU A 97 6.82 -2.91 11.33
N GLY A 98 7.44 -2.47 10.23
CA GLY A 98 8.89 -2.21 10.17
C GLY A 98 9.34 -1.08 11.10
N GLU A 99 8.47 -0.10 11.34
CA GLU A 99 8.66 1.01 12.28
C GLU A 99 8.20 0.66 13.72
N GLY A 100 7.77 -0.58 13.97
CA GLY A 100 7.26 -1.01 15.29
C GLY A 100 5.87 -0.47 15.64
N LYS A 101 5.12 0.05 14.66
CA LYS A 101 3.73 0.52 14.81
C LYS A 101 2.76 -0.63 14.54
N ASP A 102 1.56 -0.56 15.11
CA ASP A 102 0.50 -1.52 14.82
C ASP A 102 -0.28 -1.16 13.54
N LEU A 103 -1.05 -2.13 13.04
CA LEU A 103 -1.95 -1.95 11.91
C LEU A 103 -3.18 -1.13 12.30
N PHE A 104 -3.75 -0.41 11.34
CA PHE A 104 -5.00 0.33 11.56
C PHE A 104 -6.21 -0.61 11.72
N ASP A 105 -7.25 -0.12 12.40
CA ASP A 105 -8.52 -0.84 12.65
C ASP A 105 -9.24 -1.31 11.38
N TRP A 106 -9.12 -0.57 10.28
CA TRP A 106 -9.66 -0.93 8.98
C TRP A 106 -8.82 -1.96 8.22
N HIS A 107 -7.66 -2.38 8.73
CA HIS A 107 -6.82 -3.35 8.03
C HIS A 107 -7.50 -4.74 8.01
N PRO A 108 -7.49 -5.49 6.88
CA PRO A 108 -8.22 -6.76 6.77
C PRO A 108 -7.87 -7.82 7.83
N LEU A 109 -6.62 -7.85 8.29
CA LEU A 109 -6.20 -8.73 9.40
C LEU A 109 -6.85 -8.38 10.76
N ILE A 110 -7.36 -7.15 10.92
CA ILE A 110 -8.06 -6.69 12.12
C ILE A 110 -9.58 -6.66 11.89
N SER A 111 -10.04 -6.09 10.77
CA SER A 111 -11.47 -5.94 10.46
C SER A 111 -12.12 -7.24 10.01
N GLY A 112 -11.35 -8.18 9.44
CA GLY A 112 -11.86 -9.37 8.75
C GLY A 112 -12.50 -9.09 7.40
N ASP A 113 -12.59 -7.82 6.98
CA ASP A 113 -13.25 -7.38 5.76
C ASP A 113 -12.24 -6.69 4.82
N PRO A 114 -12.00 -7.20 3.61
CA PRO A 114 -11.16 -6.52 2.62
C PRO A 114 -11.73 -5.16 2.14
N GLU A 115 -13.04 -4.96 2.19
CA GLU A 115 -13.68 -3.73 1.69
C GLU A 115 -13.54 -2.56 2.67
N SER A 116 -13.17 -2.81 3.94
CA SER A 116 -12.91 -1.75 4.92
C SER A 116 -11.77 -0.81 4.50
N VAL A 117 -10.86 -1.26 3.64
CA VAL A 117 -9.78 -0.44 3.07
C VAL A 117 -10.31 0.64 2.14
N LYS A 118 -11.34 0.31 1.34
CA LYS A 118 -12.05 1.30 0.51
C LYS A 118 -12.90 2.22 1.37
N ALA A 119 -13.63 1.66 2.34
CA ALA A 119 -14.45 2.45 3.26
C ALA A 119 -13.63 3.47 4.08
N ALA A 120 -12.39 3.12 4.44
CA ALA A 120 -11.45 4.00 5.11
C ALA A 120 -10.85 5.10 4.19
N GLY A 121 -11.12 5.06 2.88
CA GLY A 121 -10.57 6.02 1.90
C GLY A 121 -9.09 5.81 1.59
N ILE A 122 -8.54 4.64 1.96
CA ILE A 122 -7.13 4.29 1.75
C ILE A 122 -6.89 3.77 0.34
N SER A 123 -7.84 3.02 -0.21
CA SER A 123 -7.70 2.42 -1.54
C SER A 123 -7.57 3.48 -2.65
N VAL A 124 -6.78 3.14 -3.67
CA VAL A 124 -6.67 3.87 -4.93
C VAL A 124 -7.85 3.61 -5.88
N ALA A 125 -8.69 2.62 -5.56
CA ALA A 125 -9.81 2.21 -6.41
C ALA A 125 -10.72 3.40 -6.75
N GLY A 126 -10.99 3.60 -8.04
CA GLY A 126 -11.80 4.72 -8.55
C GLY A 126 -11.15 6.10 -8.47
N ARG A 127 -9.87 6.19 -8.09
CA ARG A 127 -9.12 7.47 -7.96
C ARG A 127 -7.87 7.55 -8.82
N ALA A 128 -7.45 6.41 -9.38
CA ALA A 128 -6.25 6.29 -10.19
C ALA A 128 -6.57 6.15 -11.69
N LEU A 129 -5.63 6.54 -12.52
CA LEU A 129 -5.65 6.44 -13.99
C LEU A 129 -4.63 5.40 -14.46
N SER A 130 -4.85 4.74 -15.60
CA SER A 130 -3.84 3.83 -16.14
C SER A 130 -2.67 4.60 -16.73
N GLU A 131 -1.43 4.11 -16.55
CA GLU A 131 -0.23 4.64 -17.21
C GLU A 131 -0.36 4.69 -18.74
N ARG A 132 -1.23 3.87 -19.33
CA ARG A 132 -1.48 3.84 -20.78
C ARG A 132 -2.24 5.05 -21.29
N ASP A 133 -3.01 5.70 -20.41
CA ASP A 133 -3.94 6.77 -20.76
C ASP A 133 -3.52 8.13 -20.15
N ALA A 134 -2.57 8.13 -19.22
CA ALA A 134 -2.22 9.31 -18.43
C ALA A 134 -1.39 10.35 -19.21
N GLY A 135 -0.53 9.94 -20.14
CA GLY A 135 0.48 10.82 -20.72
C GLY A 135 1.57 11.18 -19.70
N PRO A 136 2.14 12.41 -19.73
CA PRO A 136 3.24 12.79 -18.84
C PRO A 136 2.86 12.75 -17.36
N LEU A 137 3.69 12.13 -16.51
CA LEU A 137 3.39 11.86 -15.10
C LEU A 137 3.33 13.13 -14.25
N GLU A 138 4.07 14.16 -14.63
CA GLU A 138 4.10 15.47 -13.96
C GLU A 138 2.73 16.19 -13.96
N HIS A 139 1.82 15.82 -14.87
CA HIS A 139 0.46 16.36 -14.90
C HIS A 139 -0.49 15.69 -13.89
N HIS A 140 -0.01 14.66 -13.19
CA HIS A 140 -0.83 13.78 -12.35
C HIS A 140 -0.39 13.76 -10.89
N LEU A 141 0.34 14.79 -10.45
CA LEU A 141 0.82 14.94 -9.08
C LEU A 141 -0.35 15.08 -8.09
N VAL A 142 -0.31 14.29 -7.01
CA VAL A 142 -1.34 14.26 -5.97
C VAL A 142 -0.74 13.94 -4.60
N GLU A 143 -1.28 14.53 -3.53
CA GLU A 143 -0.73 14.37 -2.17
C GLU A 143 -1.32 13.17 -1.41
N TRP A 144 -2.59 12.84 -1.69
CA TRP A 144 -3.35 11.86 -0.91
C TRP A 144 -2.74 10.46 -0.75
N PRO A 145 -1.87 9.92 -1.66
CA PRO A 145 -1.21 8.64 -1.40
C PRO A 145 -0.21 8.73 -0.25
N GLY A 146 0.44 9.89 -0.09
CA GLY A 146 1.38 10.21 0.99
C GLY A 146 0.69 10.60 2.30
N GLU A 147 -0.63 10.76 2.31
CA GLU A 147 -1.41 11.17 3.48
C GLU A 147 -2.27 10.05 4.07
N LEU A 148 -2.52 10.15 5.37
CA LEU A 148 -3.58 9.40 6.02
C LEU A 148 -4.93 10.09 5.79
N PRO A 149 -5.98 9.38 5.37
CA PRO A 149 -7.32 9.94 5.25
C PRO A 149 -7.76 10.54 6.57
N LYS A 150 -8.34 11.74 6.51
CA LYS A 150 -8.95 12.38 7.68
C LYS A 150 -9.99 11.42 8.23
N ARG A 151 -9.78 10.89 9.46
CA ARG A 151 -10.78 10.07 10.15
C ARG A 151 -12.09 10.86 10.17
N LYS A 152 -13.10 10.41 9.41
CA LYS A 152 -14.46 10.86 9.66
C LYS A 152 -14.76 10.43 11.09
N ARG A 153 -14.93 11.39 12.00
CA ARG A 153 -15.42 11.11 13.36
C ARG A 153 -16.69 10.30 13.19
N VAL A 154 -16.63 8.99 13.45
CA VAL A 154 -17.84 8.19 13.62
C VAL A 154 -18.50 8.81 14.84
N ARG A 155 -19.66 9.46 14.64
CA ARG A 155 -20.48 9.89 15.76
C ARG A 155 -20.82 8.62 16.52
N ALA A 156 -20.35 8.51 17.76
CA ALA A 156 -20.86 7.51 18.68
C ALA A 156 -22.38 7.69 18.73
N ALA A 157 -23.12 6.66 18.31
CA ALA A 157 -24.55 6.56 18.52
C ALA A 157 -24.80 5.98 19.92
#